data_AF-A0A0A1XB52-F1
#
_entry.id   AF-A0A0A1XB52-F1
#
_cell.length_a   1.000
_cell.length_b   1.000
_cell.length_c   1.000
_cell.angle_alpha   90.00
_cell.angle_beta   90.00
_cell.angle_gamma   90.00
#
_symmetry.space_group_name_H-M   'P 1'
#
loop_
_entity.id
_entity.type
_entity.pdbx_description
1 polymer ?
#
loop_
_entity_poly.entity_id
_entity_poly.type
_entity_poly.pdbx_seq_one_letter_code
_entity_poly.pdbx_strand_id
1 'polypeptide(L)'
;MKINEKNLCVFASTPPFDCEGFLNKRGEVNKAFQRRYFVLKGNLLFYFEKKGDKEPLGLIIVEGCTIELSEESDQYCFEIAFNGNRTYVLSADSQEIMESWMKALTCAGYEYKKLVVAELQRQLEEIDCSRNKIPTEVTPTTNVPRPPPRRYNPFNRPAPPLPGTSNNNGVPGPFINGQFVSARHGGLNSTHTSPESILGNIPMPPVRTNKNDCNNAVNSAVFKSCSPSLNILRNNNYTFDQLHENFRQAVMKDVLIYRTEQLLKAKPLIEL
;
A
#
# COMPACT_ATOMS: atom_id res chain seq x y z
N MET A 1 19.84 -24.24 -14.76
CA MET A 1 20.02 -23.13 -15.74
C MET A 1 21.52 -22.85 -15.82
N LYS A 2 22.15 -22.89 -17.01
CA LYS A 2 23.59 -22.59 -17.15
C LYS A 2 23.75 -21.08 -17.29
N ILE A 3 24.22 -20.41 -16.25
CA ILE A 3 24.46 -18.96 -16.27
C ILE A 3 25.75 -18.71 -17.07
N ASN A 4 25.69 -17.79 -18.03
CA ASN A 4 26.87 -17.35 -18.77
C ASN A 4 27.63 -16.30 -17.94
N GLU A 5 28.87 -16.61 -17.58
CA GLU A 5 29.74 -15.76 -16.76
C GLU A 5 29.91 -14.35 -17.36
N LYS A 6 30.02 -14.24 -18.69
CA LYS A 6 30.14 -12.93 -19.36
C LYS A 6 28.91 -12.06 -19.14
N ASN A 7 27.71 -12.67 -19.22
CA ASN A 7 26.46 -11.96 -18.98
C ASN A 7 26.33 -11.56 -17.51
N LEU A 8 26.82 -12.39 -16.60
CA LEU A 8 26.80 -12.11 -15.16
C LEU A 8 27.68 -10.89 -14.82
N CYS A 9 28.89 -10.84 -15.37
CA CYS A 9 29.79 -9.70 -15.19
C CYS A 9 29.16 -8.40 -15.72
N VAL A 10 28.63 -8.43 -16.95
CA VAL A 10 27.92 -7.28 -17.53
C VAL A 10 26.74 -6.86 -16.66
N PHE A 11 25.94 -7.81 -16.17
CA PHE A 11 24.80 -7.50 -15.32
C PHE A 11 25.21 -6.83 -14.01
N ALA A 12 26.30 -7.30 -13.38
CA ALA A 12 26.81 -6.79 -12.12
C ALA A 12 27.37 -5.36 -12.24
N SER A 13 28.01 -5.02 -13.37
CA SER A 13 28.63 -3.70 -13.57
C SER A 13 27.72 -2.67 -14.26
N THR A 14 26.53 -3.05 -14.74
CA THR A 14 25.63 -2.14 -15.49
C THR A 14 24.53 -1.56 -14.59
N PRO A 15 24.47 -0.21 -14.39
CA PRO A 15 23.39 0.45 -13.66
C PRO A 15 21.99 0.25 -14.29
N PRO A 16 20.89 0.50 -13.57
CA PRO A 16 20.80 0.98 -12.18
C PRO A 16 21.11 -0.11 -11.14
N PHE A 17 21.57 0.33 -9.96
CA PHE A 17 21.83 -0.51 -8.78
C PHE A 17 20.83 -0.14 -7.69
N ASP A 18 20.36 -1.14 -6.92
CA ASP A 18 19.46 -0.90 -5.79
C ASP A 18 20.21 -0.33 -4.58
N CYS A 19 21.46 -0.76 -4.40
CA CYS A 19 22.40 -0.22 -3.43
C CYS A 19 23.84 -0.48 -3.88
N GLU A 20 24.76 0.44 -3.62
CA GLU A 20 26.19 0.25 -3.88
C GLU A 20 27.05 0.98 -2.84
N GLY A 21 28.25 0.46 -2.57
CA GLY A 21 29.13 1.07 -1.57
C GLY A 21 30.17 0.12 -1.01
N PHE A 22 31.10 0.67 -0.21
CA PHE A 22 32.10 -0.13 0.48
C PHE A 22 31.55 -0.70 1.79
N LEU A 23 31.85 -1.97 2.04
CA LEU A 23 31.67 -2.64 3.33
C LEU A 23 32.93 -3.45 3.63
N ASN A 24 33.18 -3.73 4.90
CA ASN A 24 34.21 -4.68 5.28
C ASN A 24 33.57 -6.04 5.49
N LYS A 25 34.07 -7.05 4.76
CA LYS A 25 33.56 -8.41 4.80
C LYS A 25 34.49 -9.28 5.64
N ARG A 26 33.95 -10.02 6.60
CA ARG A 26 34.70 -11.04 7.35
C ARG A 26 35.09 -12.20 6.41
N GLY A 27 36.35 -12.61 6.48
CA GLY A 27 36.81 -13.83 5.83
C GLY A 27 36.23 -15.08 6.50
N GLU A 28 36.09 -16.15 5.72
CA GLU A 28 35.49 -17.40 6.21
C GLU A 28 36.48 -18.24 7.03
N VAL A 29 37.70 -18.41 6.52
CA VAL A 29 38.79 -19.12 7.21
C VAL A 29 39.51 -18.16 8.16
N ASN A 30 39.99 -17.05 7.60
CA ASN A 30 40.63 -15.98 8.36
C ASN A 30 39.55 -14.97 8.75
N LYS A 31 39.21 -14.87 10.03
CA LYS A 31 38.20 -13.94 10.56
C LYS A 31 38.58 -12.44 10.46
N ALA A 32 39.59 -12.11 9.67
CA ALA A 32 39.95 -10.73 9.37
C ALA A 32 38.90 -10.10 8.43
N PHE A 33 38.59 -8.83 8.67
CA PHE A 33 37.73 -8.04 7.80
C PHE A 33 38.52 -7.49 6.61
N GLN A 34 37.94 -7.58 5.41
CA GLN A 34 38.52 -7.05 4.18
C GLN A 34 37.55 -6.06 3.54
N ARG A 35 38.06 -4.88 3.17
CA ARG A 35 37.27 -3.87 2.46
C ARG A 35 36.94 -4.36 1.05
N ARG A 36 35.65 -4.36 0.71
CA ARG A 36 35.13 -4.81 -0.58
C ARG A 36 34.07 -3.83 -1.07
N TYR A 37 34.00 -3.64 -2.37
CA TYR A 37 32.94 -2.84 -2.98
C TYR A 37 31.75 -3.73 -3.29
N PHE A 38 30.59 -3.45 -2.71
CA PHE A 38 29.37 -4.22 -2.89
C PHE A 38 28.40 -3.52 -3.83
N VAL A 39 27.68 -4.31 -4.63
CA VAL A 39 26.61 -3.86 -5.52
C VAL A 39 25.43 -4.82 -5.38
N LEU A 40 24.28 -4.29 -4.99
CA LEU A 40 23.02 -5.02 -4.92
C LEU A 40 22.18 -4.73 -6.16
N LYS A 41 21.70 -5.78 -6.81
CA LYS A 41 20.80 -5.70 -7.96
C LYS A 41 19.77 -6.83 -7.94
N GLY A 42 18.51 -6.48 -7.75
CA GLY A 42 17.45 -7.41 -7.43
C GLY A 42 17.76 -8.14 -6.12
N ASN A 43 17.83 -9.46 -6.17
CA ASN A 43 18.24 -10.33 -5.06
C ASN A 43 19.68 -10.86 -5.22
N LEU A 44 20.49 -10.22 -6.05
CA LEU A 44 21.88 -10.59 -6.31
C LEU A 44 22.80 -9.54 -5.72
N LEU A 45 23.61 -9.95 -4.74
CA LEU A 45 24.61 -9.12 -4.08
C LEU A 45 26.00 -9.52 -4.59
N PHE A 46 26.59 -8.64 -5.40
CA PHE A 46 27.94 -8.79 -5.94
C PHE A 46 28.94 -8.06 -5.04
N TYR A 47 30.17 -8.56 -5.00
CA TYR A 47 31.27 -7.83 -4.40
C TYR A 47 32.54 -7.88 -5.25
N PHE A 48 33.31 -6.79 -5.19
CA PHE A 48 34.50 -6.53 -5.99
C PHE A 48 35.68 -6.14 -5.10
N GLU A 49 36.89 -6.22 -5.63
CA GLU A 49 38.09 -5.72 -4.96
C GLU A 49 38.01 -4.19 -4.86
N LYS A 50 37.66 -3.52 -5.97
CA LYS A 50 37.54 -2.06 -6.07
C LYS A 50 36.29 -1.63 -6.82
N LYS A 51 35.92 -0.36 -6.66
CA LYS A 51 34.87 0.27 -7.46
C LYS A 51 35.31 0.37 -8.92
N GLY A 52 34.48 -0.10 -9.85
CA GLY A 52 34.74 -0.05 -11.30
C GLY A 52 35.34 -1.33 -11.89
N ASP A 53 35.63 -2.34 -11.07
CA ASP A 53 36.07 -3.64 -11.57
C ASP A 53 34.95 -4.31 -12.39
N LYS A 54 35.35 -5.03 -13.45
CA LYS A 54 34.42 -5.70 -14.38
C LYS A 54 34.01 -7.08 -13.90
N GLU A 55 34.87 -7.74 -13.14
CA GLU A 55 34.68 -9.12 -12.69
C GLU A 55 34.42 -9.13 -11.19
N PRO A 56 33.26 -9.65 -10.74
CA PRO A 56 32.97 -9.77 -9.31
C PRO A 56 33.86 -10.86 -8.69
N LEU A 57 34.36 -10.59 -7.49
CA LEU A 57 35.06 -11.59 -6.67
C LEU A 57 34.10 -12.68 -6.15
N GLY A 58 32.81 -12.36 -6.08
CA GLY A 58 31.78 -13.32 -5.76
C GLY A 58 30.37 -12.76 -5.84
N LEU A 59 29.42 -13.68 -5.75
CA LEU A 59 27.99 -13.44 -5.81
C LEU A 59 27.32 -14.13 -4.61
N ILE A 60 26.47 -13.38 -3.92
CA ILE A 60 25.58 -13.87 -2.87
C ILE A 60 24.15 -13.67 -3.35
N ILE A 61 23.36 -14.74 -3.38
CA ILE A 61 21.93 -14.67 -3.68
C ILE A 61 21.23 -14.44 -2.34
N VAL A 62 20.65 -13.25 -2.13
CA VAL A 62 20.02 -12.86 -0.86
C VAL A 62 18.56 -13.33 -0.76
N GLU A 63 18.24 -14.44 -1.42
CA GLU A 63 16.92 -15.04 -1.40
C GLU A 63 16.79 -15.98 -0.20
N GLY A 64 15.74 -15.80 0.60
CA GLY A 64 15.52 -16.60 1.81
C GLY A 64 16.61 -16.42 2.88
N CYS A 65 17.35 -15.30 2.86
CA CYS A 65 18.26 -14.95 3.95
C CYS A 65 17.55 -14.18 5.06
N THR A 66 18.10 -14.26 6.27
CA THR A 66 17.77 -13.36 7.37
C THR A 66 18.89 -12.35 7.54
N ILE A 67 18.52 -11.07 7.69
CA ILE A 67 19.45 -9.98 7.95
C ILE A 67 19.33 -9.61 9.42
N GLU A 68 20.40 -9.78 10.19
CA GLU A 68 20.41 -9.56 11.64
C GLU A 68 21.56 -8.63 12.04
N LEU A 69 21.39 -7.91 13.15
CA LEU A 69 22.51 -7.20 13.77
C LEU A 69 23.46 -8.24 14.37
N SER A 70 24.76 -8.06 14.13
CA SER A 70 25.78 -8.96 14.66
C SER A 70 26.44 -8.34 15.88
N GLU A 71 26.53 -9.11 16.97
CA GLU A 71 27.21 -8.69 18.21
C GLU A 71 28.73 -8.87 18.14
N GLU A 72 29.26 -9.38 17.02
CA GLU A 72 30.66 -9.78 16.91
C GLU A 72 31.65 -8.60 16.89
N SER A 73 31.20 -7.37 16.63
CA SER A 73 32.08 -6.20 16.74
C SER A 73 31.35 -4.89 17.04
N ASP A 74 32.10 -3.96 17.66
CA ASP A 74 31.63 -2.61 18.01
C ASP A 74 31.43 -1.68 16.79
N GLN A 75 31.73 -2.12 15.57
CA GLN A 75 31.73 -1.29 14.36
C GLN A 75 30.57 -1.67 13.43
N TYR A 76 29.35 -1.23 13.76
CA TYR A 76 28.17 -1.25 12.89
C TYR A 76 28.03 -2.54 12.05
N CYS A 77 28.02 -3.67 12.74
CA CYS A 77 28.04 -5.00 12.12
C CYS A 77 26.65 -5.60 11.95
N PHE A 78 26.47 -6.27 10.83
CA PHE A 78 25.29 -7.05 10.52
C PHE A 78 25.69 -8.33 9.80
N GLU A 79 24.81 -9.32 9.82
CA GLU A 79 25.04 -10.60 9.17
C GLU A 79 23.91 -11.00 8.24
N ILE A 80 24.30 -11.69 7.18
CA ILE A 80 23.42 -12.35 6.23
C ILE A 80 23.47 -13.83 6.55
N ALA A 81 22.45 -14.31 7.26
CA ALA A 81 22.30 -15.69 7.68
C ALA A 81 21.41 -16.45 6.71
N PHE A 82 21.81 -17.67 6.39
CA PHE A 82 21.03 -18.59 5.55
C PHE A 82 20.75 -19.84 6.37
N ASN A 83 19.50 -20.29 6.43
CA ASN A 83 19.05 -21.38 7.32
C ASN A 83 19.91 -22.65 7.17
N GLY A 84 20.85 -22.87 8.11
CA GLY A 84 21.74 -24.03 8.14
C GLY A 84 22.96 -23.95 7.20
N ASN A 85 23.16 -22.82 6.53
CA ASN A 85 24.21 -22.61 5.54
C ASN A 85 25.25 -21.59 6.04
N ARG A 86 26.06 -21.08 5.11
CA ARG A 86 27.09 -20.07 5.33
C ARG A 86 26.51 -18.74 5.80
N THR A 87 27.10 -18.13 6.82
CA THR A 87 26.77 -16.77 7.29
C THR A 87 27.82 -15.77 6.81
N TYR A 88 27.40 -14.62 6.31
CA TYR A 88 28.30 -13.53 5.92
C TYR A 88 28.19 -12.39 6.92
N VAL A 89 29.29 -12.10 7.64
CA VAL A 89 29.37 -10.95 8.54
C VAL A 89 29.99 -9.77 7.81
N LEU A 90 29.29 -8.64 7.82
CA LEU A 90 29.65 -7.40 7.16
C LEU A 90 29.68 -6.25 8.18
N SER A 91 30.62 -5.33 8.03
CA SER A 91 30.71 -4.11 8.82
C SER A 91 30.66 -2.87 7.93
N ALA A 92 29.97 -1.84 8.41
CA ALA A 92 29.90 -0.55 7.76
C ALA A 92 30.78 0.49 8.47
N ASP A 93 31.17 1.53 7.74
CA ASP A 93 31.95 2.65 8.30
C ASP A 93 31.08 3.59 9.17
N SER A 94 29.75 3.53 9.05
CA SER A 94 28.80 4.32 9.85
C SER A 94 27.47 3.58 10.05
N GLN A 95 26.71 4.00 11.07
CA GLN A 95 25.37 3.49 11.34
C GLN A 95 24.41 3.72 10.17
N GLU A 96 24.45 4.90 9.53
CA GLU A 96 23.59 5.22 8.38
C GLU A 96 23.83 4.27 7.21
N ILE A 97 25.11 3.95 6.93
CA ILE A 97 25.48 3.01 5.87
C ILE A 97 24.96 1.61 6.23
N MET A 98 25.16 1.15 7.46
CA MET A 98 24.64 -0.13 7.95
C MET A 98 23.13 -0.22 7.76
N GLU A 99 22.37 0.76 8.26
CA GLU A 99 20.91 0.79 8.18
C GLU A 99 20.42 0.79 6.72
N SER A 100 21.07 1.58 5.85
CA SER A 100 20.77 1.62 4.43
C SER A 100 20.96 0.24 3.77
N TRP A 101 22.08 -0.43 4.05
CA TRP A 101 22.37 -1.77 3.54
C TRP A 101 21.40 -2.82 4.08
N MET A 102 21.16 -2.84 5.40
CA MET A 102 20.21 -3.77 6.01
C MET A 102 18.81 -3.61 5.43
N LYS A 103 18.36 -2.37 5.24
CA LYS A 103 17.08 -2.07 4.59
C LYS A 103 17.06 -2.60 3.15
N ALA A 104 18.06 -2.27 2.36
CA ALA A 104 18.13 -2.69 0.95
C ALA A 104 18.12 -4.23 0.80
N LEU A 105 18.89 -4.93 1.63
CA LEU A 105 18.96 -6.39 1.63
C LEU A 105 17.64 -7.04 2.08
N THR A 106 17.00 -6.48 3.11
CA THR A 106 15.69 -6.96 3.59
C THR A 106 14.60 -6.78 2.53
N CYS A 107 14.68 -5.70 1.74
CA CYS A 107 13.73 -5.42 0.66
C CYS A 107 14.03 -6.17 -0.66
N ALA A 108 15.18 -6.83 -0.78
CA ALA A 108 15.64 -7.45 -2.03
C ALA A 108 14.90 -8.76 -2.36
N GLY A 109 14.54 -9.54 -1.34
CA GLY A 109 13.97 -10.88 -1.47
C GLY A 109 12.55 -10.91 -2.07
N TYR A 110 12.16 -12.06 -2.61
CA TYR A 110 10.84 -12.27 -3.20
C TYR A 110 9.71 -12.12 -2.18
N GLU A 111 9.90 -12.62 -0.96
CA GLU A 111 8.88 -12.56 0.09
C GLU A 111 8.49 -11.11 0.42
N TYR A 112 9.47 -10.19 0.48
CA TYR A 112 9.18 -8.76 0.64
C TYR A 112 8.36 -8.21 -0.53
N LYS A 113 8.79 -8.49 -1.77
CA LYS A 113 8.08 -8.02 -2.97
C LYS A 113 6.65 -8.55 -3.01
N LYS A 114 6.43 -9.80 -2.63
CA LYS A 114 5.11 -10.44 -2.54
C LYS A 114 4.22 -9.75 -1.50
N LEU A 115 4.76 -9.45 -0.31
CA LEU A 115 4.04 -8.70 0.72
C LEU A 115 3.66 -7.30 0.25
N VAL A 116 4.60 -6.59 -0.38
CA VAL A 116 4.35 -5.24 -0.93
C VAL A 116 3.27 -5.28 -2.01
N VAL A 117 3.32 -6.24 -2.93
CA VAL A 117 2.30 -6.40 -3.98
C VAL A 117 0.92 -6.66 -3.38
N ALA A 118 0.82 -7.54 -2.39
CA ALA A 118 -0.45 -7.84 -1.73
C ALA A 118 -1.05 -6.60 -1.04
N GLU A 119 -0.22 -5.81 -0.35
CA GLU A 119 -0.66 -4.57 0.29
C GLU A 119 -1.09 -3.51 -0.75
N LEU A 120 -0.34 -3.36 -1.84
CA LEU A 120 -0.71 -2.43 -2.90
C LEU A 120 -2.01 -2.83 -3.60
N GLN A 121 -2.24 -4.12 -3.83
CA GLN A 121 -3.50 -4.63 -4.37
C GLN A 121 -4.67 -4.29 -3.45
N ARG A 122 -4.53 -4.50 -2.14
CA ARG A 122 -5.54 -4.14 -1.14
C ARG A 122 -5.85 -2.63 -1.17
N GLN A 123 -4.83 -1.79 -1.31
CA GLN A 123 -5.01 -0.32 -1.40
C GLN A 123 -5.78 0.09 -2.66
N LEU A 124 -5.51 -0.55 -3.80
CA LEU A 124 -6.25 -0.29 -5.03
C LEU A 124 -7.74 -0.66 -4.89
N GLU A 125 -8.03 -1.82 -4.31
CA GLU A 125 -9.41 -2.27 -4.06
C GLU A 125 -10.18 -1.31 -3.14
N GLU A 126 -9.53 -0.80 -2.09
CA GLU A 126 -10.11 0.17 -1.16
C GLU A 126 -10.46 1.50 -1.87
N ILE A 127 -9.58 1.97 -2.76
CA ILE A 127 -9.82 3.17 -3.57
C ILE A 127 -10.99 2.96 -4.54
N ASP A 128 -11.05 1.81 -5.21
CA ASP A 128 -12.12 1.51 -6.17
C ASP A 128 -13.49 1.37 -5.49
N CYS A 129 -13.54 0.74 -4.31
CA CYS A 129 -14.75 0.66 -3.50
C CYS A 129 -15.20 2.03 -2.99
N SER A 130 -14.26 2.92 -2.71
CA SER A 130 -14.54 4.31 -2.28
C SER A 130 -15.09 5.15 -3.43
N ARG A 131 -14.58 4.94 -4.66
CA ARG A 131 -15.04 5.64 -5.86
C ARG A 131 -16.48 5.28 -6.24
N ASN A 132 -16.90 4.05 -5.96
CA ASN A 132 -18.27 3.56 -6.17
C ASN A 132 -19.27 4.00 -5.08
N LYS A 133 -18.84 4.79 -4.07
CA LYS A 133 -19.69 5.38 -3.03
C LYS A 133 -19.90 6.89 -3.18
N ILE A 134 -19.65 7.48 -4.35
CA ILE A 134 -20.16 8.83 -4.67
C ILE A 134 -21.52 8.63 -5.37
N PRO A 135 -22.66 8.83 -4.69
CA PRO A 135 -23.93 8.92 -5.38
C PRO A 135 -23.85 10.06 -6.38
N THR A 136 -24.17 9.72 -7.63
CA THR A 136 -24.59 10.70 -8.62
C THR A 136 -25.93 11.27 -8.16
N GLU A 137 -25.90 12.24 -7.25
CA GLU A 137 -27.00 13.18 -7.02
C GLU A 137 -26.43 14.60 -7.07
N VAL A 138 -26.15 15.04 -8.29
CA VAL A 138 -26.24 16.46 -8.64
C VAL A 138 -27.32 16.60 -9.69
N THR A 139 -28.57 16.64 -9.24
CA THR A 139 -29.59 17.41 -9.96
C THR A 139 -29.13 18.87 -9.98
N PRO A 140 -28.98 19.51 -11.15
CA PRO A 140 -28.63 20.92 -11.21
C PRO A 140 -29.78 21.73 -10.61
N THR A 141 -29.45 22.58 -9.64
CA THR A 141 -30.35 23.60 -9.10
C THR A 141 -30.65 24.62 -10.19
N THR A 142 -31.74 24.39 -10.94
CA THR A 142 -32.47 25.48 -11.57
C THR A 142 -33.74 25.71 -10.75
N ASN A 143 -33.72 26.77 -9.96
CA ASN A 143 -34.86 27.27 -9.18
C ASN A 143 -35.98 27.74 -10.12
N VAL A 144 -36.74 26.81 -10.67
CA VAL A 144 -38.03 27.10 -11.32
C VAL A 144 -39.11 26.31 -10.57
N PRO A 145 -40.12 26.96 -9.97
CA PRO A 145 -41.19 26.24 -9.29
C PRO A 145 -41.93 25.37 -10.31
N ARG A 146 -41.89 24.05 -10.11
CA ARG A 146 -42.66 23.12 -10.92
C ARG A 146 -44.14 23.27 -10.51
N PRO A 147 -45.09 23.45 -11.45
CA PRO A 147 -46.50 23.56 -11.10
C PRO A 147 -46.97 22.27 -10.40
N PRO A 148 -47.84 22.37 -9.39
CA PRO A 148 -48.37 21.19 -8.72
C PRO A 148 -49.14 20.30 -9.71
N PRO A 149 -49.26 18.98 -9.45
CA PRO A 149 -49.99 18.06 -10.32
C PRO A 149 -51.42 18.57 -10.50
N ARG A 150 -51.86 18.76 -11.76
CA ARG A 150 -53.25 19.12 -12.05
C ARG A 150 -54.13 18.01 -11.50
N ARG A 151 -54.95 18.33 -10.50
CA ARG A 151 -56.05 17.45 -10.09
C ARG A 151 -56.96 17.25 -11.31
N TYR A 152 -57.25 16.00 -11.63
CA TYR A 152 -58.20 15.69 -12.69
C TYR A 152 -59.55 16.31 -12.31
N ASN A 153 -60.09 17.16 -13.19
CA ASN A 153 -61.35 17.83 -12.93
C ASN A 153 -62.48 16.79 -12.89
N PRO A 154 -63.26 16.72 -11.80
CA PRO A 154 -64.31 15.71 -11.64
C PRO A 154 -65.44 15.85 -12.66
N PHE A 155 -65.49 16.98 -13.39
CA PHE A 155 -66.44 17.25 -14.47
C PHE A 155 -66.08 16.63 -15.82
N ASN A 156 -64.88 16.06 -15.99
CA ASN A 156 -64.53 15.30 -17.21
C ASN A 156 -64.88 13.81 -17.08
N ARG A 157 -65.97 13.46 -16.39
CA ARG A 157 -66.44 12.08 -16.33
C ARG A 157 -67.27 11.80 -17.59
N PRO A 158 -66.94 10.77 -18.41
CA PRO A 158 -67.85 10.33 -19.46
C PRO A 158 -69.22 9.98 -18.85
N ALA A 159 -70.29 10.36 -19.54
CA ALA A 159 -71.64 10.13 -19.06
C ALA A 159 -71.93 8.63 -18.84
N PRO A 160 -72.70 8.24 -17.80
CA PRO A 160 -73.11 6.85 -17.63
C PRO A 160 -73.98 6.38 -18.80
N PRO A 161 -73.90 5.10 -19.21
CA PRO A 161 -74.78 4.55 -20.25
C PRO A 161 -76.25 4.54 -19.79
N LEU A 162 -77.16 4.81 -20.73
CA LEU A 162 -78.60 4.84 -20.51
C LEU A 162 -79.16 3.45 -20.17
N PRO A 163 -80.24 3.35 -19.35
CA PRO A 163 -80.80 2.09 -18.92
C PRO A 163 -81.74 1.51 -19.98
N GLY A 164 -81.45 0.31 -20.46
CA GLY A 164 -82.44 -0.48 -21.21
C GLY A 164 -81.87 -1.48 -22.22
N THR A 165 -81.20 -2.53 -21.76
CA THR A 165 -81.35 -3.90 -22.32
C THR A 165 -80.78 -4.89 -21.30
N SER A 166 -81.64 -5.83 -20.89
CA SER A 166 -81.40 -6.91 -19.94
C SER A 166 -80.18 -7.78 -20.30
N ASN A 167 -79.30 -8.05 -19.34
CA ASN A 167 -79.08 -9.41 -18.84
C ASN A 167 -78.03 -9.46 -17.72
N ASN A 168 -78.50 -9.92 -16.55
CA ASN A 168 -77.85 -10.70 -15.50
C ASN A 168 -76.32 -10.93 -15.60
N ASN A 169 -75.57 -10.38 -14.64
CA ASN A 169 -75.00 -11.15 -13.53
C ASN A 169 -74.04 -10.31 -12.65
N GLY A 170 -74.36 -10.21 -11.35
CA GLY A 170 -73.40 -10.21 -10.24
C GLY A 170 -72.41 -9.04 -10.08
N VAL A 171 -72.81 -8.05 -9.27
CA VAL A 171 -71.96 -7.11 -8.51
C VAL A 171 -72.04 -7.53 -7.02
N PRO A 172 -71.21 -7.14 -6.01
CA PRO A 172 -70.07 -6.19 -5.96
C PRO A 172 -68.78 -6.70 -5.27
N GLY A 173 -67.74 -5.86 -5.31
CA GLY A 173 -66.50 -5.97 -4.51
C GLY A 173 -66.60 -5.48 -3.03
N PRO A 174 -65.59 -4.77 -2.50
CA PRO A 174 -64.62 -5.30 -1.53
C PRO A 174 -64.71 -4.68 -0.12
N PHE A 175 -64.12 -5.32 0.90
CA PHE A 175 -63.95 -4.74 2.25
C PHE A 175 -62.56 -5.02 2.86
N ILE A 176 -61.99 -3.96 3.45
CA ILE A 176 -60.76 -3.86 4.27
C ILE A 176 -61.17 -3.40 5.68
N ASN A 177 -60.54 -3.91 6.75
CA ASN A 177 -60.32 -3.33 8.12
C ASN A 177 -59.70 -4.43 9.03
N GLY A 178 -58.90 -4.24 10.10
CA GLY A 178 -58.52 -3.13 10.98
C GLY A 178 -57.61 -3.66 12.13
N GLN A 179 -57.33 -2.82 13.15
CA GLN A 179 -56.17 -2.80 14.08
C GLN A 179 -56.45 -3.19 15.58
N PHE A 180 -55.39 -3.58 16.35
CA PHE A 180 -55.13 -3.59 17.84
C PHE A 180 -56.11 -4.37 18.81
N VAL A 181 -55.77 -5.04 19.96
CA VAL A 181 -55.10 -4.68 21.26
C VAL A 181 -54.85 -5.93 22.21
N SER A 182 -53.81 -5.85 23.09
CA SER A 182 -53.67 -6.25 24.54
C SER A 182 -53.65 -7.67 25.16
N ALA A 183 -52.85 -7.73 26.25
CA ALA A 183 -52.34 -8.84 27.07
C ALA A 183 -53.16 -9.25 28.32
N ARG A 184 -52.86 -10.41 28.94
CA ARG A 184 -53.15 -10.74 30.36
C ARG A 184 -52.10 -11.66 31.03
N HIS A 185 -51.92 -11.43 32.33
CA HIS A 185 -50.95 -11.98 33.30
C HIS A 185 -51.49 -13.17 34.14
N GLY A 186 -50.58 -13.87 34.82
CA GLY A 186 -50.74 -14.62 36.09
C GLY A 186 -49.70 -15.76 36.19
N GLY A 187 -48.90 -16.02 37.23
CA GLY A 187 -48.81 -15.53 38.61
C GLY A 187 -48.67 -16.73 39.59
N LEU A 188 -47.65 -16.71 40.47
CA LEU A 188 -47.57 -17.27 41.85
C LEU A 188 -46.64 -18.49 42.19
N ASN A 189 -45.70 -18.20 43.12
CA ASN A 189 -45.34 -18.89 44.40
C ASN A 189 -44.13 -19.86 44.56
N SER A 190 -43.05 -19.27 45.11
CA SER A 190 -42.18 -19.59 46.28
C SER A 190 -42.25 -20.95 47.04
N THR A 191 -41.09 -21.58 47.32
CA THR A 191 -40.38 -21.64 48.66
C THR A 191 -39.33 -22.80 48.76
N HIS A 192 -38.17 -22.48 49.41
CA HIS A 192 -37.24 -23.34 50.20
C HIS A 192 -36.55 -24.56 49.52
N THR A 193 -35.25 -24.89 49.64
CA THR A 193 -34.31 -24.96 50.79
C THR A 193 -32.89 -25.29 50.25
N SER A 194 -31.81 -24.81 50.86
CA SER A 194 -30.40 -25.26 50.60
C SER A 194 -30.05 -26.55 51.36
N PRO A 195 -29.01 -27.30 50.97
CA PRO A 195 -27.68 -27.13 51.63
C PRO A 195 -26.45 -27.30 50.71
N GLU A 196 -25.29 -26.91 51.27
CA GLU A 196 -23.94 -26.77 50.69
C GLU A 196 -23.27 -28.06 50.13
N SER A 197 -22.36 -27.91 49.14
CA SER A 197 -20.90 -28.15 49.28
C SER A 197 -20.16 -28.41 47.93
N ILE A 198 -19.11 -27.60 47.69
CA ILE A 198 -17.80 -27.87 47.04
C ILE A 198 -17.76 -28.34 45.56
N LEU A 199 -17.18 -27.50 44.65
CA LEU A 199 -15.86 -27.65 43.98
C LEU A 199 -15.80 -26.80 42.67
N GLY A 200 -14.74 -25.99 42.51
CA GLY A 200 -14.24 -25.60 41.19
C GLY A 200 -14.37 -24.13 40.75
N ASN A 201 -13.43 -23.29 41.18
CA ASN A 201 -13.13 -22.01 40.55
C ASN A 201 -12.56 -22.24 39.13
N ILE A 202 -13.21 -21.67 38.10
CA ILE A 202 -12.64 -21.55 36.74
C ILE A 202 -12.22 -20.08 36.54
N PRO A 203 -10.95 -19.78 36.17
CA PRO A 203 -10.51 -18.41 35.93
C PRO A 203 -10.99 -17.88 34.57
N MET A 204 -11.36 -16.60 34.54
CA MET A 204 -11.57 -15.81 33.32
C MET A 204 -10.27 -15.63 32.52
N PRO A 205 -10.31 -15.54 31.18
CA PRO A 205 -9.13 -15.26 30.36
C PRO A 205 -8.75 -13.76 30.46
N PRO A 206 -7.46 -13.41 30.32
CA PRO A 206 -6.99 -12.04 30.48
C PRO A 206 -7.34 -11.17 29.26
N VAL A 207 -7.69 -9.93 29.58
CA VAL A 207 -7.89 -8.81 28.66
C VAL A 207 -6.61 -8.57 27.84
N ARG A 208 -6.74 -8.60 26.51
CA ARG A 208 -5.67 -8.32 25.54
C ARG A 208 -5.38 -6.81 25.54
N THR A 209 -4.25 -6.40 26.10
CA THR A 209 -3.75 -5.03 25.94
C THR A 209 -3.17 -4.85 24.54
N ASN A 210 -3.62 -3.80 23.86
CA ASN A 210 -3.32 -3.50 22.47
C ASN A 210 -1.92 -2.86 22.37
N LYS A 211 -0.89 -3.64 21.97
CA LYS A 211 0.46 -3.14 21.65
C LYS A 211 0.59 -2.84 20.15
N ASN A 212 -0.24 -1.93 19.63
CA ASN A 212 -0.22 -1.57 18.20
C ASN A 212 0.45 -0.23 17.87
N ASP A 213 1.04 0.47 18.84
CA ASP A 213 1.57 1.82 18.59
C ASP A 213 3.00 1.88 18.04
N CYS A 214 3.73 0.77 17.98
CA CYS A 214 5.12 0.77 17.46
C CYS A 214 5.21 0.59 15.94
N ASN A 215 4.20 0.01 15.29
CA ASN A 215 4.26 -0.37 13.87
C ASN A 215 3.90 0.77 12.91
N ASN A 216 3.18 1.79 13.38
CA ASN A 216 2.78 2.93 12.53
C ASN A 216 3.91 3.95 12.31
N ALA A 217 4.89 4.04 13.21
CA ALA A 217 6.01 4.97 13.05
C ALA A 217 6.99 4.52 11.95
N VAL A 218 7.21 3.21 11.80
CA VAL A 218 8.13 2.63 10.81
C VAL A 218 7.57 2.76 9.39
N ASN A 219 6.26 2.56 9.22
CA ASN A 219 5.57 2.67 7.93
C ASN A 219 5.66 4.10 7.34
N SER A 220 5.64 5.14 8.18
CA SER A 220 5.76 6.53 7.71
C SER A 220 7.17 6.91 7.24
N ALA A 221 8.21 6.23 7.75
CA ALA A 221 9.60 6.53 7.40
C ALA A 221 10.04 5.84 6.09
N VAL A 222 9.47 4.67 5.76
CA VAL A 222 9.92 3.84 4.63
C VAL A 222 9.50 4.41 3.27
N PHE A 223 8.32 5.04 3.16
CA PHE A 223 7.86 5.68 1.93
C PHE A 223 8.58 7.01 1.58
N LYS A 224 9.55 7.46 2.39
CA LYS A 224 10.35 8.68 2.09
C LYS A 224 11.41 8.49 1.02
N SER A 225 11.91 7.28 0.82
CA SER A 225 13.21 7.09 0.16
C SER A 225 13.13 6.70 -1.31
N CYS A 226 11.97 6.80 -1.96
CA CYS A 226 11.83 6.51 -3.38
C CYS A 226 11.26 7.72 -4.10
N SER A 227 12.16 8.58 -4.60
CA SER A 227 12.03 9.65 -5.60
C SER A 227 12.56 11.00 -5.09
N PRO A 228 13.50 11.67 -5.80
CA PRO A 228 13.88 13.05 -5.49
C PRO A 228 12.70 14.04 -5.59
N SER A 229 11.61 13.64 -6.24
CA SER A 229 10.45 14.47 -6.56
C SER A 229 9.34 14.46 -5.50
N LEU A 230 9.36 13.55 -4.52
CA LEU A 230 8.30 13.43 -3.51
C LEU A 230 8.62 14.09 -2.16
N ASN A 231 9.82 14.66 -2.00
CA ASN A 231 10.18 15.38 -0.78
C ASN A 231 9.51 16.77 -0.64
N ILE A 232 8.81 17.26 -1.67
CA ILE A 232 8.10 18.55 -1.62
C ILE A 232 6.82 18.48 -0.76
N LEU A 233 6.26 17.28 -0.54
CA LEU A 233 4.99 17.13 0.19
C LEU A 233 5.15 16.98 1.70
N ARG A 234 6.38 16.96 2.23
CA ARG A 234 6.59 16.58 3.63
C ARG A 234 6.86 17.70 4.61
N ASN A 235 7.03 18.93 4.14
CA ASN A 235 7.02 20.13 4.97
C ASN A 235 6.61 21.30 4.07
N ASN A 236 5.57 22.02 4.49
CA ASN A 236 5.12 23.36 4.05
C ASN A 236 3.69 23.37 3.50
N ASN A 237 2.91 24.35 3.99
CA ASN A 237 1.58 24.73 3.53
C ASN A 237 1.62 25.28 2.10
N TYR A 238 1.86 24.44 1.10
CA TYR A 238 1.74 24.84 -0.30
C TYR A 238 0.31 24.64 -0.78
N THR A 239 -0.28 25.69 -1.36
CA THR A 239 -1.55 25.55 -2.09
C THR A 239 -1.34 24.77 -3.39
N PHE A 240 -2.41 24.18 -3.92
CA PHE A 240 -2.38 23.44 -5.19
C PHE A 240 -1.70 24.24 -6.31
N ASP A 241 -2.00 25.55 -6.39
CA ASP A 241 -1.44 26.44 -7.41
C ASP A 241 0.08 26.58 -7.28
N GLN A 242 0.61 26.62 -6.06
CA GLN A 242 2.05 26.71 -5.81
C GLN A 242 2.77 25.40 -6.18
N LEU A 243 2.15 24.26 -5.88
CA LEU A 243 2.68 22.95 -6.25
C LEU A 243 2.68 22.77 -7.77
N HIS A 244 1.58 23.16 -8.42
CA HIS A 244 1.41 23.07 -9.86
C HIS A 244 2.39 23.97 -10.60
N GLU A 245 2.58 25.21 -10.15
CA GLU A 245 3.53 26.14 -10.76
C GLU A 245 4.98 25.66 -10.60
N ASN A 246 5.34 25.10 -9.44
CA ASN A 246 6.69 24.57 -9.23
C ASN A 246 6.97 23.36 -10.14
N PHE A 247 5.99 22.46 -10.29
CA PHE A 247 6.11 21.34 -11.22
C PHE A 247 6.20 21.80 -12.67
N ARG A 248 5.38 22.80 -13.05
CA ARG A 248 5.42 23.43 -14.37
C ARG A 248 6.79 24.02 -14.66
N GLN A 249 7.42 24.74 -13.72
CA GLN A 249 8.74 25.33 -13.91
C GLN A 249 9.83 24.26 -14.10
N ALA A 250 9.78 23.19 -13.31
CA ALA A 250 10.71 22.07 -13.46
C ALA A 250 10.61 21.44 -14.84
N VAL A 251 9.39 21.12 -15.30
CA VAL A 251 9.16 20.54 -16.63
C VAL A 251 9.55 21.50 -17.76
N MET A 252 9.21 22.79 -17.63
CA MET A 252 9.52 23.79 -18.66
C MET A 252 11.03 24.01 -18.82
N LYS A 253 11.82 23.83 -17.77
CA LYS A 253 13.28 23.87 -17.86
C LYS A 253 13.82 22.77 -18.77
N ASP A 254 13.33 21.54 -18.61
CA ASP A 254 13.74 20.41 -19.43
C ASP A 254 13.29 20.56 -20.89
N VAL A 255 12.07 21.09 -21.11
CA VAL A 255 11.56 21.41 -22.44
C VAL A 255 12.41 22.48 -23.13
N LEU A 256 12.85 23.51 -22.39
CA LEU A 256 13.72 24.55 -22.93
C LEU A 256 15.09 24.00 -23.30
N ILE A 257 15.69 23.16 -22.45
CA ILE A 257 16.97 22.49 -22.74
C ILE A 257 16.85 21.70 -24.04
N TYR A 258 15.84 20.83 -24.15
CA TYR A 258 15.60 20.07 -25.37
C TYR A 258 15.46 20.97 -26.60
N ARG A 259 14.69 22.06 -26.50
CA ARG A 259 14.51 23.01 -27.61
C ARG A 259 15.81 23.72 -28.00
N THR A 260 16.64 24.10 -27.03
CA THR A 260 17.96 24.70 -27.29
C THR A 260 18.93 23.71 -27.94
N GLU A 261 18.92 22.45 -27.54
CA GLU A 261 19.71 21.40 -28.17
C GLU A 261 19.29 21.16 -29.62
N GLN A 262 17.98 21.19 -29.91
CA GLN A 262 17.47 21.08 -31.27
C GLN A 262 17.86 22.28 -32.14
N LEU A 263 17.92 23.50 -31.57
CA LEU A 263 18.40 24.68 -32.28
C LEU A 263 19.92 24.66 -32.52
N LEU A 264 20.71 24.14 -31.58
CA LEU A 264 22.15 23.96 -31.75
C LEU A 264 22.48 22.93 -32.84
N LYS A 265 21.72 21.84 -32.90
CA LYS A 265 21.83 20.85 -33.99
C LYS A 265 21.42 21.39 -35.36
N ALA A 266 20.59 22.43 -35.40
CA ALA A 266 20.12 23.07 -36.62
C ALA A 266 21.03 24.21 -37.12
N LYS A 267 22.10 24.57 -36.40
CA LYS A 267 23.06 25.58 -36.86
C LYS A 267 24.02 24.97 -37.90
N PRO A 268 24.20 25.59 -39.08
CA PRO A 268 25.14 25.11 -40.08
C PRO A 268 26.59 25.24 -39.57
N LEU A 269 27.42 24.26 -39.92
CA LEU A 269 28.77 24.05 -39.37
C LEU A 269 29.87 24.94 -40.00
N ILE A 270 29.50 26.01 -40.71
CA ILE A 270 30.44 26.92 -41.37
C ILE A 270 29.89 28.35 -41.24
N GLU A 271 30.55 29.18 -40.43
CA GLU A 271 30.48 30.63 -40.57
C GLU A 271 31.45 31.01 -41.71
N LEU A 272 30.91 31.58 -42.80
CA LEU A 272 31.69 32.24 -43.85
C LEU A 272 31.99 33.68 -43.44
#